data_AF-A0A9D6TY37-F1
#
_entry.id   AF-A0A9D6TY37-F1
#
_cell.length_a   1.000
_cell.length_b   1.000
_cell.length_c   1.000
_cell.angle_alpha   90.00
_cell.angle_beta   90.00
_cell.angle_gamma   90.00
#
_symmetry.space_group_name_H-M   'P 1'
#
loop_
_entity.id
_entity.type
_entity.pdbx_description
1 polymer ?
#
loop_
_entity_poly.entity_id
_entity_poly.type
_entity_poly.pdbx_seq_one_letter_code
_entity_poly.pdbx_strand_id
1 'polypeptide(L)' 'MKKYQCNICGYIYDPAAGDPDNNIPPNTPFESLPEDWVCPICGATKDQFSPMD' A
#
# COMPACT_ATOMS: atom_id res chain seq x y z
N MET A 1 -6.52 9.04 -6.74
CA MET A 1 -5.87 8.69 -5.46
C MET A 1 -4.38 8.55 -5.74
N LYS A 2 -3.50 9.03 -4.85
CA LYS A 2 -2.04 8.99 -5.05
C LYS A 2 -1.55 7.55 -4.85
N LYS A 3 -0.66 7.06 -5.74
CA LYS A 3 -0.01 5.75 -5.55
C LYS A 3 1.12 5.88 -4.53
N TYR A 4 1.47 4.78 -3.88
CA TYR A 4 2.52 4.76 -2.86
C TYR A 4 3.53 3.67 -3.19
N GLN A 5 4.81 4.01 -3.13
CA GLN A 5 5.89 3.05 -3.36
C GLN A 5 6.56 2.68 -2.03
N CYS A 6 6.77 1.38 -1.81
CA CYS A 6 7.55 0.87 -0.71
C CYS A 6 9.03 1.22 -0.91
N ASN A 7 9.61 1.94 0.04
CA ASN A 7 11.01 2.36 0.01
C ASN A 7 12.00 1.19 0.22
N ILE A 8 11.52 0.04 0.70
CA ILE A 8 12.34 -1.13 0.98
C ILE A 8 12.50 -2.04 -0.25
N CYS A 9 11.39 -2.36 -0.93
CA CYS A 9 11.39 -3.34 -2.02
C CYS A 9 10.86 -2.81 -3.36
N GLY A 10 10.35 -1.57 -3.40
CA GLY A 10 9.82 -0.96 -4.61
C GLY A 10 8.40 -1.36 -4.99
N TYR A 11 7.72 -2.22 -4.21
CA TYR A 11 6.29 -2.52 -4.42
C TYR A 11 5.45 -1.24 -4.49
N ILE A 12 4.48 -1.19 -5.41
CA ILE A 12 3.59 -0.04 -5.58
C ILE A 12 2.19 -0.44 -5.12
N TYR A 13 1.70 0.23 -4.09
CA TYR A 13 0.29 0.21 -3.75
C TYR A 13 -0.47 1.14 -4.71
N ASP A 14 -1.38 0.55 -5.50
CA ASP A 14 -2.31 1.27 -6.36
C ASP A 14 -3.71 1.26 -5.73
N PRO A 15 -4.21 2.38 -5.20
CA PRO A 15 -5.55 2.45 -4.62
C PRO A 15 -6.65 1.96 -5.56
N ALA A 16 -6.49 2.09 -6.88
CA ALA A 16 -7.49 1.60 -7.84
C ALA A 16 -7.56 0.07 -7.89
N ALA A 17 -6.46 -0.63 -7.57
CA ALA A 17 -6.41 -2.08 -7.47
C ALA A 17 -6.73 -2.58 -6.05
N GLY A 18 -6.35 -1.81 -5.03
CA GLY A 18 -6.37 -2.27 -3.64
C GLY A 18 -5.30 -3.33 -3.39
N ASP A 19 -5.57 -4.23 -2.45
CA ASP A 19 -4.76 -5.41 -2.14
C ASP A 19 -5.71 -6.56 -1.74
N PRO A 20 -6.45 -7.15 -2.71
CA PRO A 20 -7.57 -8.06 -2.43
C PRO A 20 -7.16 -9.35 -1.72
N ASP A 21 -5.94 -9.83 -1.95
CA ASP A 21 -5.39 -11.02 -1.28
C ASP A 21 -5.21 -10.79 0.23
N ASN A 22 -5.08 -9.53 0.64
CA ASN A 22 -5.01 -9.10 2.04
C ASN A 22 -6.30 -8.38 2.50
N ASN A 23 -7.44 -8.65 1.84
CA ASN A 23 -8.75 -8.09 2.14
C ASN A 23 -8.85 -6.55 2.04
N ILE A 24 -8.01 -5.93 1.21
CA ILE A 24 -8.12 -4.52 0.88
C ILE A 24 -8.83 -4.38 -0.47
N PRO A 25 -10.08 -3.92 -0.51
CA PRO A 25 -10.82 -3.83 -1.76
C PRO A 25 -10.25 -2.74 -2.70
N PRO A 26 -10.54 -2.81 -4.00
CA PRO A 26 -10.31 -1.72 -4.92
C PRO A 26 -10.91 -0.40 -4.43
N ASN A 27 -10.25 0.70 -4.76
CA ASN A 27 -10.58 2.08 -4.37
C ASN A 27 -10.39 2.40 -2.88
N THR A 28 -9.57 1.65 -2.15
CA THR A 28 -9.12 2.01 -0.80
C THR A 28 -7.91 2.96 -0.87
N PRO A 29 -8.00 4.21 -0.38
CA PRO A 29 -6.83 5.10 -0.27
C PRO A 29 -5.76 4.53 0.67
N PHE A 30 -4.48 4.83 0.42
CA PHE A 30 -3.38 4.33 1.25
C PHE A 30 -3.51 4.76 2.72
N GLU A 31 -4.02 5.98 2.94
CA GLU A 31 -4.28 6.57 4.24
C GLU A 31 -5.37 5.80 5.01
N SER A 32 -6.29 5.15 4.30
CA SER A 32 -7.38 4.35 4.88
C SER A 32 -7.03 2.87 5.08
N LEU A 33 -5.81 2.45 4.72
CA LEU A 33 -5.36 1.09 5.01
C LEU A 33 -5.34 0.84 6.53
N PRO A 34 -5.66 -0.39 6.99
CA PRO A 34 -5.51 -0.79 8.39
C PRO A 34 -4.11 -0.46 8.94
N GLU A 35 -4.00 -0.19 10.25
CA GLU A 35 -2.71 0.13 10.88
C GLU A 35 -1.72 -1.04 10.86
N ASP A 36 -2.23 -2.26 10.85
CA ASP A 36 -1.50 -3.52 10.79
C ASP A 36 -1.22 -4.00 9.37
N TRP A 37 -1.70 -3.29 8.34
CA TRP A 37 -1.34 -3.60 6.97
C TRP A 37 0.16 -3.38 6.75
N VAL A 38 0.79 -4.35 6.09
CA VAL A 38 2.21 -4.34 5.73
C VAL A 38 2.36 -4.58 4.24
N CYS A 39 3.50 -4.18 3.68
CA CYS A 39 3.84 -4.46 2.30
C CYS A 39 3.70 -5.96 2.01
N PRO A 40 2.88 -6.37 1.02
CA PRO A 40 2.63 -7.78 0.75
C PRO A 40 3.86 -8.52 0.20
N ILE A 41 4.91 -7.78 -0.20
CA ILE A 41 6.14 -8.35 -0.76
C ILE A 41 7.22 -8.54 0.32
N CYS A 42 7.41 -7.58 1.22
CA CYS A 42 8.54 -7.61 2.17
C CYS A 42 8.16 -7.42 3.64
N GLY A 43 6.88 -7.20 3.96
CA GLY A 43 6.41 -7.00 5.34
C GLY A 43 6.74 -5.65 5.96
N ALA A 44 7.26 -4.69 5.18
CA ALA A 44 7.52 -3.34 5.67
C ALA A 44 6.20 -2.62 6.03
N THR A 45 6.21 -1.86 7.11
CA THR A 45 5.07 -1.08 7.62
C THR A 45 4.76 0.15 6.75
N LYS A 46 3.57 0.75 6.94
CA LYS A 46 3.07 1.88 6.14
C LYS A 46 3.98 3.11 6.14
N ASP A 47 4.75 3.33 7.20
CA ASP A 47 5.73 4.43 7.33
C ASP A 47 6.93 4.29 6.37
N GLN A 48 7.15 3.08 5.84
CA GLN A 48 8.18 2.81 4.83
C GLN A 48 7.70 3.04 3.40
N PHE A 49 6.57 3.72 3.20
CA PHE A 49 6.05 4.07 1.89
C PHE A 49 6.12 5.57 1.64
N SER A 50 6.40 5.94 0.40
CA SER A 50 6.36 7.33 -0.05
C SER A 50 5.35 7.53 -1.18
N PRO A 51 4.62 8.65 -1.19
CA PRO A 51 3.68 8.96 -2.25
C PRO A 51 4.44 9.18 -3.57
N MET A 52 3.97 8.55 -4.64
CA MET A 52 4.49 8.74 -6.00
C MET A 52 3.84 9.96 -6.63
N ASP A 53 4.65 10.88 -7.16
CA ASP A 53 4.18 12.06 -7.88
C ASP A 53 3.49 11.73 -9.22
#